data_AF-A0AAX3ZQ02-F1
#
_entry.id   AF-A0AAX3ZQ02-F1
#
_cell.length_a   1.000
_cell.length_b   1.000
_cell.length_c   1.000
_cell.angle_alpha   90.00
_cell.angle_beta   90.00
_cell.angle_gamma   90.00
#
_symmetry.space_group_name_H-M   'P 1'
#
loop_
_entity.id
_entity.type
_entity.pdbx_description
1 polymer ?
#
loop_
_entity_poly.entity_id
_entity_poly.type
_entity_poly.pdbx_seq_one_letter_code
_entity_poly.pdbx_strand_id
1 'polypeptide(L)'
;MTGRTRGRPTGNGAGRRAGRAPLVVVGDALLDRDLSGSADRLAPDAPVPVVAECAERVRPGGAALAAYLAARDGREVTLITGLGGDPAGRALRELLEPWLTLVPLPLTGTLPEKTRVLAQDRPVVRLDRGGGRASAATDEARAVLRSARAVLVSDYGRGAADVLRDELAARPPLVWDPHPRGGPPVPGTRLVTPAEKEAHGFAPRDGHPGGGLRAAAHHAAALVRDWRVAAVTVTLGSRGALLSYGEHPLLVPAPAAHHGDSCGAGDRFAATAAGLLADGALVGEAVEGAVGAATAFVAAGGAGALPPAGDGPRDAAPPDTDDPHALAARIRAQHGTVVAAGGCFDLLHAGHVGLLQAARRLGDCLVVCVNSDASVQRRKGEGRPVNPLADRVRVLRALACVDAVAVFDEDTPERLLGDLRPDVWVKGGDYAGADLPEAALLQEWGGQAVLLPYLDGRSSTALMERAAEGVR
;
A
#
# COMPACT_ATOMS: atom_id res chain seq x y z
N MET A 1 47.11 -47.37 -22.76
CA MET A 1 47.39 -46.00 -22.28
C MET A 1 46.13 -45.17 -22.44
N THR A 2 45.39 -45.08 -21.34
CA THR A 2 44.03 -44.56 -21.23
C THR A 2 44.03 -43.07 -20.91
N GLY A 3 43.46 -42.25 -21.79
CA GLY A 3 43.23 -40.82 -21.58
C GLY A 3 42.00 -40.59 -20.68
N ARG A 4 42.23 -39.91 -19.56
CA ARG A 4 41.20 -39.45 -18.62
C ARG A 4 40.52 -38.18 -19.14
N THR A 5 39.25 -38.26 -19.51
CA THR A 5 38.33 -37.11 -19.56
C THR A 5 37.51 -37.11 -18.27
N ARG A 6 37.62 -36.04 -17.48
CA ARG A 6 36.85 -35.82 -16.25
C ARG A 6 35.41 -35.49 -16.61
N GLY A 7 34.47 -36.36 -16.24
CA GLY A 7 33.04 -36.07 -16.25
C GLY A 7 32.71 -34.96 -15.25
N ARG A 8 32.01 -33.93 -15.70
CA ARG A 8 31.31 -32.97 -14.82
C ARG A 8 30.08 -33.67 -14.25
N PRO A 9 29.84 -33.64 -12.93
CA PRO A 9 28.62 -34.20 -12.37
C PRO A 9 27.45 -33.28 -12.72
N THR A 10 26.39 -33.90 -13.22
CA THR A 10 25.04 -33.34 -13.34
C THR A 10 24.49 -33.06 -11.94
N GLY A 11 24.59 -31.81 -11.52
CA GLY A 11 24.04 -31.29 -10.27
C GLY A 11 22.66 -30.67 -10.48
N ASN A 12 21.66 -31.51 -10.22
CA ASN A 12 20.33 -31.26 -9.68
C ASN A 12 19.79 -29.82 -9.58
N GLY A 13 18.50 -29.69 -9.93
CA GLY A 13 17.74 -28.45 -9.99
C GLY A 13 17.93 -27.51 -8.79
N ALA A 14 18.62 -26.40 -9.05
CA ALA A 14 18.45 -25.20 -8.28
C ALA A 14 17.02 -24.70 -8.51
N GLY A 15 16.17 -24.77 -7.48
CA GLY A 15 14.83 -24.21 -7.51
C GLY A 15 14.90 -22.78 -8.05
N ARG A 16 14.24 -22.52 -9.19
CA ARG A 16 13.94 -21.15 -9.61
C ARG A 16 13.23 -20.52 -8.43
N ARG A 17 13.85 -19.51 -7.79
CA ARG A 17 13.08 -18.54 -7.01
C ARG A 17 11.90 -18.15 -7.90
N ALA A 18 10.67 -18.41 -7.46
CA ALA A 18 9.49 -18.08 -8.24
C ALA A 18 9.49 -16.56 -8.47
N GLY A 19 9.96 -16.12 -9.64
CA GLY A 19 9.98 -14.71 -10.00
C GLY A 19 8.56 -14.20 -10.16
N ARG A 20 8.32 -12.94 -9.77
CA ARG A 20 7.06 -12.23 -10.01
C ARG A 20 6.71 -12.29 -11.51
N ALA A 21 5.45 -12.56 -11.84
CA ALA A 21 5.02 -12.65 -13.23
C ALA A 21 5.18 -11.29 -13.94
N PRO A 22 5.67 -11.23 -15.20
CA PRO A 22 5.73 -9.99 -15.96
C PRO A 22 4.35 -9.36 -16.13
N LEU A 23 4.27 -8.02 -16.09
CA LEU A 23 3.04 -7.26 -16.23
C LEU A 23 3.13 -6.31 -17.43
N VAL A 24 2.12 -6.36 -18.29
CA VAL A 24 1.93 -5.35 -19.34
C VAL A 24 0.92 -4.33 -18.86
N VAL A 25 1.30 -3.06 -18.85
CA VAL A 25 0.43 -1.93 -18.57
C VAL A 25 0.06 -1.27 -19.90
N VAL A 26 -1.22 -1.13 -20.18
CA VAL A 26 -1.75 -0.38 -21.33
C VAL A 26 -2.48 0.82 -20.81
N GLY A 27 -2.16 2.01 -21.29
CA GLY A 27 -2.90 3.17 -20.85
C GLY A 27 -2.31 4.49 -21.26
N ASP A 28 -2.90 5.53 -20.72
CA ASP A 28 -2.57 6.90 -21.06
C ASP A 28 -1.56 7.46 -20.06
N ALA A 29 -0.32 7.65 -20.52
CA ALA A 29 0.70 8.30 -19.72
C ALA A 29 0.53 9.82 -19.65
N LEU A 30 0.92 10.38 -18.51
CA LEU A 30 0.94 11.81 -18.24
C LEU A 30 2.31 12.18 -17.66
N LEU A 31 2.70 13.45 -17.80
CA LEU A 31 3.83 14.01 -17.07
C LEU A 31 3.31 14.94 -15.97
N ASP A 32 3.55 14.57 -14.73
CA ASP A 32 3.20 15.40 -13.57
C ASP A 32 4.42 16.25 -13.18
N ARG A 33 4.20 17.55 -12.98
CA ARG A 33 5.22 18.51 -12.56
C ARG A 33 4.77 19.21 -11.28
N ASP A 34 5.65 19.31 -10.29
CA ASP A 34 5.43 20.11 -9.09
C ASP A 34 6.44 21.26 -9.10
N LEU A 35 5.94 22.50 -9.05
CA LEU A 35 6.72 23.73 -8.93
C LEU A 35 6.53 24.27 -7.51
N SER A 36 7.50 24.04 -6.63
CA SER A 36 7.42 24.44 -5.22
C SER A 36 8.26 25.69 -4.96
N GLY A 37 7.66 26.74 -4.40
CA GLY A 37 8.33 28.00 -4.06
C GLY A 37 7.74 28.70 -2.84
N SER A 38 8.18 29.93 -2.58
CA SER A 38 7.61 30.80 -1.54
C SER A 38 6.63 31.81 -2.12
N ALA A 39 5.64 32.25 -1.33
CA ALA A 39 4.64 33.24 -1.74
C ALA A 39 4.52 34.36 -0.70
N ASP A 40 5.55 35.21 -0.64
CA ASP A 40 5.68 36.25 0.40
C ASP A 40 5.11 37.61 -0.02
N ARG A 41 4.65 37.74 -1.27
CA ARG A 41 4.08 38.99 -1.81
C ARG A 41 2.95 38.74 -2.80
N LEU A 42 2.11 39.76 -2.96
CA LEU A 42 1.13 39.84 -4.05
C LEU A 42 1.74 40.50 -5.28
N ALA A 43 1.17 40.21 -6.45
CA ALA A 43 1.56 40.84 -7.70
C ALA A 43 1.15 42.33 -7.69
N PRO A 44 1.97 43.24 -8.24
CA PRO A 44 1.66 44.67 -8.27
C PRO A 44 0.51 45.02 -9.24
N ASP A 45 0.23 44.14 -10.21
CA ASP A 45 -0.73 44.29 -11.29
C ASP A 45 -2.06 43.55 -11.06
N ALA A 46 -2.12 42.64 -10.09
CA ALA A 46 -3.34 41.91 -9.72
C ALA A 46 -3.28 41.37 -8.27
N PRO A 47 -4.42 41.19 -7.57
CA PRO A 47 -4.45 40.66 -6.20
C PRO A 47 -4.24 39.14 -6.17
N VAL A 48 -3.12 38.67 -6.74
CA VAL A 48 -2.74 37.25 -6.83
C VAL A 48 -1.37 37.02 -6.19
N PRO A 49 -1.13 35.87 -5.54
CA PRO A 49 0.19 35.55 -4.98
C PRO A 49 1.24 35.41 -6.08
N VAL A 50 2.46 35.91 -5.81
CA VAL A 50 3.64 35.61 -6.63
C VAL A 50 4.38 34.45 -5.98
N VAL A 51 4.44 33.31 -6.68
CA VAL A 51 5.27 32.16 -6.25
C VAL A 51 6.67 32.33 -6.84
N ALA A 52 7.67 32.54 -5.98
CA ALA A 52 9.06 32.81 -6.36
C ALA A 52 9.98 31.64 -5.99
N GLU A 53 11.18 31.63 -6.59
CA GLU A 53 12.25 30.65 -6.31
C GLU A 53 11.79 29.19 -6.49
N CYS A 54 10.96 28.95 -7.50
CA CYS A 54 10.37 27.63 -7.73
C CYS A 54 11.43 26.57 -8.03
N ALA A 55 11.48 25.52 -7.23
CA ALA A 55 12.12 24.27 -7.58
C ALA A 55 11.15 23.39 -8.38
N GLU A 56 11.61 22.85 -9.50
CA GLU A 56 10.81 21.92 -10.32
C GLU A 56 11.12 20.47 -9.97
N ARG A 57 10.05 19.67 -9.87
CA ARG A 57 10.15 18.22 -9.79
C ARG A 57 9.21 17.57 -10.80
N VAL A 58 9.75 16.61 -11.53
CA VAL A 58 9.03 15.85 -12.57
C VAL A 58 8.79 14.43 -12.08
N ARG A 59 7.60 13.88 -12.35
CA ARG A 59 7.19 12.52 -11.98
C ARG A 59 6.26 11.92 -13.05
N PRO A 60 6.20 10.58 -13.18
CA PRO A 60 5.25 9.98 -14.09
C PRO A 60 3.82 10.12 -13.53
N GLY A 61 2.84 10.27 -14.41
CA GLY A 61 1.42 10.32 -14.07
C GLY A 61 0.59 9.33 -14.90
N GLY A 62 -0.60 9.00 -14.39
CA GLY A 62 -1.51 8.06 -15.03
C GLY A 62 -0.92 6.67 -15.22
N ALA A 63 -1.11 6.08 -16.40
CA ALA A 63 -0.62 4.73 -16.69
C ALA A 63 0.91 4.59 -16.49
N ALA A 64 1.66 5.67 -16.71
CA ALA A 64 3.09 5.69 -16.43
C ALA A 64 3.41 5.59 -14.93
N LEU A 65 2.60 6.20 -14.06
CA LEU A 65 2.74 6.07 -12.61
C LEU A 65 2.45 4.64 -12.16
N ALA A 66 1.35 4.06 -12.62
CA ALA A 66 0.99 2.68 -12.30
C ALA A 66 2.11 1.69 -12.71
N ALA A 67 2.64 1.84 -13.93
CA ALA A 67 3.73 1.01 -14.44
C ALA A 67 5.03 1.22 -13.66
N TYR A 68 5.38 2.47 -13.35
CA TYR A 68 6.55 2.81 -12.55
C TYR A 68 6.49 2.21 -11.14
N LEU A 69 5.34 2.29 -10.46
CA LEU A 69 5.14 1.72 -9.14
C LEU A 69 5.28 0.19 -9.15
N ALA A 70 4.72 -0.49 -10.15
CA ALA A 70 4.88 -1.93 -10.30
C ALA A 70 6.34 -2.34 -10.55
N ALA A 71 7.07 -1.58 -11.36
CA ALA A 71 8.49 -1.82 -11.63
C ALA A 71 9.36 -1.62 -10.37
N ARG A 72 9.06 -0.58 -9.57
CA ARG A 72 9.73 -0.35 -8.28
C ARG A 72 9.51 -1.45 -7.25
N ASP A 73 8.38 -2.14 -7.33
CA ASP A 73 8.14 -3.35 -6.53
C ASP A 73 8.91 -4.58 -7.08
N GLY A 74 9.88 -4.39 -7.98
CA GLY A 74 10.74 -5.44 -8.53
C GLY A 74 10.08 -6.32 -9.58
N ARG A 75 8.98 -5.85 -10.22
CA ARG A 75 8.30 -6.58 -11.30
C ARG A 75 8.88 -6.18 -12.66
N GLU A 76 9.02 -7.14 -13.55
CA GLU A 76 9.27 -6.87 -14.97
C GLU A 76 8.01 -6.25 -15.58
N VAL A 77 8.13 -5.02 -16.10
CA VAL A 77 7.00 -4.24 -16.61
C VAL A 77 7.28 -3.79 -18.05
N THR A 78 6.26 -3.93 -18.90
CA THR A 78 6.20 -3.28 -20.21
C THR A 78 5.03 -2.29 -20.22
N LEU A 79 5.28 -1.03 -20.54
CA LEU A 79 4.26 0.00 -20.68
C LEU A 79 3.99 0.29 -22.15
N ILE A 80 2.75 0.10 -22.58
CA ILE A 80 2.22 0.49 -23.88
C ILE A 80 1.42 1.78 -23.71
N THR A 81 1.88 2.88 -24.28
CA THR A 81 1.25 4.21 -24.12
C THR A 81 1.44 5.09 -25.34
N GLY A 82 0.52 6.03 -25.56
CA GLY A 82 0.75 7.15 -26.48
C GLY A 82 1.97 7.97 -26.05
N LEU A 83 2.97 8.10 -26.93
CA LEU A 83 4.20 8.83 -26.63
C LEU A 83 4.71 9.56 -27.86
N GLY A 84 4.80 10.89 -27.75
CA GLY A 84 5.32 11.76 -28.79
C GLY A 84 6.82 12.02 -28.68
N GLY A 85 7.34 12.74 -29.68
CA GLY A 85 8.70 13.30 -29.65
C GLY A 85 8.80 14.67 -29.01
N ASP A 86 7.73 15.19 -28.38
CA ASP A 86 7.70 16.50 -27.72
C ASP A 86 8.54 16.52 -26.42
N PRO A 87 8.86 17.70 -25.85
CA PRO A 87 9.70 17.80 -24.65
C PRO A 87 9.18 16.99 -23.46
N ALA A 88 7.86 16.92 -23.25
CA ALA A 88 7.27 16.15 -22.16
C ALA A 88 7.37 14.65 -22.43
N GLY A 89 7.15 14.23 -23.68
CA GLY A 89 7.39 12.86 -24.14
C GLY A 89 8.84 12.38 -23.94
N ARG A 90 9.82 13.24 -24.20
CA ARG A 90 11.24 12.93 -23.95
C ARG A 90 11.56 12.82 -22.46
N ALA A 91 11.10 13.79 -21.66
CA ALA A 91 11.29 13.77 -20.21
C ALA A 91 10.66 12.52 -19.55
N LEU A 92 9.46 12.13 -19.99
CA LEU A 92 8.81 10.92 -19.48
C LEU A 92 9.60 9.65 -19.88
N ARG A 93 10.13 9.59 -21.10
CA ARG A 93 10.95 8.47 -21.56
C ARG A 93 12.20 8.30 -20.70
N GLU A 94 12.97 9.38 -20.55
CA GLU A 94 14.18 9.40 -19.72
C GLU A 94 13.92 8.95 -18.28
N LEU A 95 12.75 9.30 -17.74
CA LEU A 95 12.32 8.93 -16.39
C LEU A 95 12.01 7.43 -16.24
N LEU A 96 11.49 6.79 -17.28
CA LEU A 96 10.93 5.44 -17.21
C LEU A 96 11.84 4.34 -17.76
N GLU A 97 12.64 4.62 -18.80
CA GLU A 97 13.52 3.62 -19.43
C GLU A 97 14.47 2.89 -18.46
N PRO A 98 14.98 3.50 -17.37
CA PRO A 98 15.78 2.76 -16.39
C PRO A 98 15.02 1.69 -15.61
N TRP A 99 13.68 1.74 -15.60
CA TRP A 99 12.82 0.91 -14.74
C TRP A 99 11.98 -0.09 -15.51
N LEU A 100 11.58 0.22 -16.75
CA LEU A 100 10.62 -0.58 -17.51
C LEU A 100 10.85 -0.49 -19.03
N THR A 101 10.25 -1.42 -19.77
CA THR A 101 10.25 -1.38 -21.25
C THR A 101 9.11 -0.50 -21.75
N LEU A 102 9.41 0.48 -22.59
CA LEU A 102 8.42 1.35 -23.24
C LEU A 102 8.11 0.85 -24.66
N VAL A 103 6.83 0.71 -24.96
CA VAL A 103 6.32 0.43 -26.31
C VAL A 103 5.43 1.61 -26.74
N PRO A 104 5.94 2.54 -27.57
CA PRO A 104 5.21 3.75 -27.90
C PRO A 104 4.08 3.48 -28.90
N LEU A 105 2.93 4.08 -28.65
CA LEU A 105 1.86 4.27 -29.62
C LEU A 105 1.99 5.66 -30.26
N PRO A 106 1.72 5.80 -31.57
CA PRO A 106 1.62 7.10 -32.22
C PRO A 106 0.67 8.04 -31.48
N LEU A 107 1.13 9.27 -31.25
CA LEU A 107 0.39 10.30 -30.51
C LEU A 107 0.01 11.44 -31.46
N THR A 108 -1.28 11.78 -31.51
CA THR A 108 -1.77 13.01 -32.14
C THR A 108 -1.89 14.09 -31.07
N GLY A 109 -1.11 15.18 -31.21
CA GLY A 109 -0.95 16.20 -30.18
C GLY A 109 0.30 15.98 -29.32
N THR A 110 0.45 16.71 -28.21
CA THR A 110 1.59 16.55 -27.28
C THR A 110 1.20 15.74 -26.05
N LEU A 111 2.18 15.09 -25.43
CA LEU A 111 1.95 14.36 -24.18
C LEU A 111 1.24 15.27 -23.16
N PRO A 112 0.16 14.81 -22.50
CA PRO A 112 -0.52 15.65 -21.53
C PRO A 112 0.35 15.87 -20.29
N GLU A 113 0.40 17.12 -19.84
CA GLU A 113 1.16 17.55 -18.67
C GLU A 113 0.23 18.13 -17.62
N LYS A 114 0.53 17.86 -16.35
CA LYS A 114 -0.18 18.41 -15.20
C LYS A 114 0.83 19.06 -14.26
N THR A 115 0.90 20.39 -14.30
CA THR A 115 1.78 21.16 -13.44
C THR A 115 1.01 21.68 -12.23
N ARG A 116 1.47 21.39 -11.02
CA ARG A 116 0.97 21.95 -9.77
C ARG A 116 1.96 22.99 -9.29
N VAL A 117 1.48 24.20 -9.02
CA VAL A 117 2.28 25.24 -8.37
C VAL A 117 1.96 25.21 -6.89
N LEU A 118 2.98 25.02 -6.06
CA LEU A 118 2.88 24.96 -4.61
C LEU A 118 3.59 26.17 -3.98
N ALA A 119 2.94 26.79 -3.00
CA ALA A 119 3.54 27.78 -2.14
C ALA A 119 3.60 27.21 -0.72
N GLN A 120 4.80 27.08 -0.15
CA GLN A 120 5.00 26.48 1.18
C GLN A 120 4.24 25.15 1.32
N ASP A 121 4.42 24.24 0.35
CA ASP A 121 3.77 22.92 0.23
C ASP A 121 2.23 22.92 0.08
N ARG A 122 1.62 24.08 -0.17
CA ARG A 122 0.18 24.20 -0.43
C ARG A 122 -0.09 24.48 -1.90
N PRO A 123 -0.97 23.70 -2.57
CA PRO A 123 -1.34 23.96 -3.95
C PRO A 123 -1.98 25.35 -4.12
N VAL A 124 -1.46 26.15 -5.04
CA VAL A 124 -1.98 27.47 -5.42
C VAL A 124 -2.79 27.37 -6.70
N VAL A 125 -2.19 26.80 -7.75
CA VAL A 125 -2.80 26.67 -9.07
C VAL A 125 -2.35 25.38 -9.75
N ARG A 126 -3.21 24.85 -10.61
CA ARG A 126 -2.88 23.74 -11.51
C ARG A 126 -2.98 24.21 -12.95
N LEU A 127 -1.96 23.88 -13.73
CA LEU A 127 -1.90 24.12 -15.16
C LEU A 127 -1.92 22.77 -15.88
N ASP A 128 -2.92 22.55 -16.72
CA ASP A 128 -2.99 21.37 -17.58
C ASP A 128 -2.59 21.80 -19.00
N ARG A 129 -1.61 21.10 -19.59
CA ARG A 129 -1.13 21.35 -20.96
C ARG A 129 -1.17 20.09 -21.81
N GLY A 130 -1.08 20.27 -23.12
CA GLY A 130 -1.18 19.19 -24.08
C GLY A 130 -2.58 18.60 -24.13
N GLY A 131 -2.66 17.28 -24.21
CA GLY A 131 -3.93 16.56 -24.38
C GLY A 131 -3.95 15.66 -25.60
N GLY A 132 -2.78 15.27 -26.07
CA GLY A 132 -2.63 14.32 -27.15
C GLY A 132 -3.33 13.00 -26.84
N ARG A 133 -3.68 12.30 -27.92
CA ARG A 133 -4.37 11.02 -27.87
C ARG A 133 -3.61 10.00 -28.70
N ALA A 134 -3.55 8.76 -28.22
CA ALA A 134 -3.04 7.66 -29.02
C ALA A 134 -3.92 7.51 -30.27
N SER A 135 -3.31 7.46 -31.44
CA SER A 135 -4.03 7.55 -32.72
C SER A 135 -4.10 6.25 -33.48
N ALA A 136 -3.19 5.31 -33.21
CA ALA A 136 -3.19 3.98 -33.80
C ALA A 136 -2.48 2.97 -32.90
N ALA A 137 -2.84 1.70 -33.04
CA ALA A 137 -2.04 0.60 -32.50
C ALA A 137 -0.87 0.26 -33.43
N THR A 138 0.25 -0.14 -32.85
CA THR A 138 1.44 -0.61 -33.57
C THR A 138 1.50 -2.13 -33.58
N ASP A 139 2.17 -2.72 -34.59
CA ASP A 139 2.35 -4.17 -34.66
C ASP A 139 3.10 -4.72 -33.44
N GLU A 140 4.07 -3.96 -32.92
CA GLU A 140 4.79 -4.25 -31.69
C GLU A 140 3.85 -4.30 -30.48
N ALA A 141 3.01 -3.28 -30.28
CA ALA A 141 2.04 -3.24 -29.18
C ALA A 141 1.06 -4.42 -29.25
N ARG A 142 0.56 -4.75 -30.45
CA ARG A 142 -0.31 -5.92 -30.66
C ARG A 142 0.42 -7.23 -30.35
N ALA A 143 1.68 -7.36 -30.76
CA ALA A 143 2.48 -8.55 -30.49
C ALA A 143 2.74 -8.75 -28.99
N VAL A 144 3.14 -7.68 -28.29
CA VAL A 144 3.34 -7.68 -26.84
C VAL A 144 2.06 -8.09 -26.13
N LEU A 145 0.91 -7.48 -26.46
CA LEU A 145 -0.36 -7.80 -25.82
C LEU A 145 -0.82 -9.24 -26.04
N ARG A 146 -0.67 -9.77 -27.25
CA ARG A 146 -1.02 -11.18 -27.53
C ARG A 146 -0.20 -12.16 -26.68
N SER A 147 1.05 -11.83 -26.41
CA SER A 147 1.96 -12.64 -25.59
C SER A 147 1.84 -12.40 -24.08
N ALA A 148 1.24 -11.28 -23.67
CA ALA A 148 1.20 -10.81 -22.29
C ALA A 148 0.45 -11.78 -21.38
N ARG A 149 1.07 -12.24 -20.28
CA ARG A 149 0.39 -13.14 -19.32
C ARG A 149 -0.60 -12.40 -18.42
N ALA A 150 -0.27 -11.16 -18.07
CA ALA A 150 -1.05 -10.29 -17.23
C ALA A 150 -1.12 -8.90 -17.86
N VAL A 151 -2.32 -8.33 -17.89
CA VAL A 151 -2.57 -6.99 -18.44
C VAL A 151 -3.31 -6.15 -17.41
N LEU A 152 -2.75 -4.97 -17.13
CA LEU A 152 -3.40 -3.86 -16.44
C LEU A 152 -3.76 -2.80 -17.49
N VAL A 153 -5.02 -2.37 -17.53
CA VAL A 153 -5.43 -1.19 -18.30
C VAL A 153 -5.61 -0.02 -17.35
N SER A 154 -5.00 1.12 -17.66
CA SER A 154 -5.15 2.38 -16.93
C SER A 154 -5.61 3.46 -17.92
N ASP A 155 -6.93 3.58 -18.07
CA ASP A 155 -7.58 4.38 -19.12
C ASP A 155 -7.95 5.75 -18.58
N TYR A 156 -7.28 6.82 -19.02
CA TYR A 156 -7.59 8.20 -18.66
C TYR A 156 -8.39 8.95 -19.75
N GLY A 157 -8.86 8.23 -20.77
CA GLY A 157 -9.60 8.77 -21.90
C GLY A 157 -8.75 9.45 -22.96
N ARG A 158 -7.49 9.02 -23.13
CA ARG A 158 -6.59 9.50 -24.19
C ARG A 158 -6.33 8.46 -25.28
N GLY A 159 -7.06 7.35 -25.27
CA GLY A 159 -7.22 6.48 -26.43
C GLY A 159 -6.23 5.33 -26.54
N ALA A 160 -5.28 5.16 -25.62
CA ALA A 160 -4.38 4.00 -25.66
C ALA A 160 -5.14 2.68 -25.55
N ALA A 161 -6.13 2.61 -24.64
CA ALA A 161 -7.02 1.44 -24.53
C ALA A 161 -7.94 1.29 -25.75
N ASP A 162 -8.38 2.41 -26.36
CA ASP A 162 -9.30 2.38 -27.50
C ASP A 162 -8.66 1.82 -28.77
N VAL A 163 -7.43 2.24 -29.08
CA VAL A 163 -6.73 1.76 -30.29
C VAL A 163 -6.32 0.29 -30.21
N LEU A 164 -6.28 -0.29 -29.00
CA LEU A 164 -5.97 -1.70 -28.70
C LEU A 164 -7.18 -2.49 -28.21
N ARG A 165 -8.39 -1.94 -28.37
CA ARG A 165 -9.63 -2.50 -27.79
C ARG A 165 -9.90 -3.93 -28.26
N ASP A 166 -9.62 -4.24 -29.52
CA ASP A 166 -9.85 -5.58 -30.08
C ASP A 166 -8.90 -6.62 -29.47
N GLU A 167 -7.61 -6.29 -29.29
CA GLU A 167 -6.66 -7.14 -28.58
C GLU A 167 -7.06 -7.36 -27.11
N LEU A 168 -7.47 -6.29 -26.43
CA LEU A 168 -7.91 -6.36 -25.04
C LEU A 168 -9.19 -7.19 -24.90
N ALA A 169 -10.12 -7.12 -25.86
CA ALA A 169 -11.33 -7.93 -25.84
C ALA A 169 -11.05 -9.42 -26.15
N ALA A 170 -10.13 -9.71 -27.06
CA ALA A 170 -9.70 -11.07 -27.36
C ALA A 170 -8.97 -11.73 -26.16
N ARG A 171 -8.33 -10.91 -25.33
CA ARG A 171 -7.63 -11.35 -24.12
C ARG A 171 -7.94 -10.41 -22.95
N PRO A 172 -9.08 -10.60 -22.28
CA PRO A 172 -9.58 -9.68 -21.26
C PRO A 172 -8.53 -9.36 -20.17
N PRO A 173 -8.38 -8.09 -19.78
CA PRO A 173 -7.42 -7.69 -18.76
C PRO A 173 -7.69 -8.33 -17.39
N LEU A 174 -6.63 -8.45 -16.59
CA LEU A 174 -6.77 -8.82 -15.19
C LEU A 174 -7.38 -7.65 -14.40
N VAL A 175 -6.91 -6.44 -14.68
CA VAL A 175 -7.37 -5.22 -14.03
C VAL A 175 -7.62 -4.14 -15.07
N TRP A 176 -8.73 -3.43 -14.93
CA TRP A 176 -9.02 -2.20 -15.65
C TRP A 176 -9.33 -1.09 -14.67
N ASP A 177 -8.54 -0.02 -14.70
CA ASP A 177 -8.77 1.21 -13.96
C ASP A 177 -9.46 2.24 -14.88
N PRO A 178 -10.78 2.46 -14.72
CA PRO A 178 -11.56 3.25 -15.66
C PRO A 178 -11.55 4.74 -15.31
N HIS A 179 -11.68 5.61 -16.31
CA HIS A 179 -11.88 7.05 -16.11
C HIS A 179 -13.13 7.54 -16.85
N PRO A 180 -13.85 8.58 -16.37
CA PRO A 180 -15.05 9.12 -17.03
C PRO A 180 -14.90 9.60 -18.49
N ARG A 181 -13.66 9.70 -18.98
CA ARG A 181 -13.34 10.09 -20.36
C ARG A 181 -12.92 8.89 -21.22
N GLY A 182 -12.71 7.74 -20.59
CA GLY A 182 -12.38 6.48 -21.22
C GLY A 182 -13.63 5.75 -21.69
N GLY A 183 -13.41 4.68 -22.44
CA GLY A 183 -14.50 3.78 -22.83
C GLY A 183 -14.83 2.79 -21.71
N PRO A 184 -15.95 2.05 -21.83
CA PRO A 184 -16.25 1.00 -20.86
C PRO A 184 -15.16 -0.09 -20.89
N PRO A 185 -14.87 -0.74 -19.75
CA PRO A 185 -14.04 -1.93 -19.71
C PRO A 185 -14.56 -3.00 -20.67
N VAL A 186 -13.64 -3.81 -21.22
CA VAL A 186 -14.04 -4.92 -22.10
C VAL A 186 -14.70 -6.05 -21.28
N PRO A 187 -15.74 -6.72 -21.82
CA PRO A 187 -16.34 -7.88 -21.18
C PRO A 187 -15.33 -8.95 -20.81
N GLY A 188 -15.55 -9.63 -19.68
CA GLY A 188 -14.65 -10.65 -19.16
C GLY A 188 -13.43 -10.12 -18.40
N THR A 189 -13.26 -8.79 -18.27
CA THR A 189 -12.24 -8.21 -17.39
C THR A 189 -12.40 -8.76 -15.97
N ARG A 190 -11.29 -9.19 -15.35
CA ARG A 190 -11.35 -9.90 -14.07
C ARG A 190 -11.65 -8.99 -12.88
N LEU A 191 -11.13 -7.76 -12.88
CA LEU A 191 -11.37 -6.76 -11.85
C LEU A 191 -11.40 -5.36 -12.46
N VAL A 192 -12.40 -4.54 -12.12
CA VAL A 192 -12.45 -3.12 -12.48
C VAL A 192 -12.38 -2.27 -11.22
N THR A 193 -11.59 -1.18 -11.21
CA THR A 193 -11.20 -0.47 -9.98
C THR A 193 -11.66 0.99 -9.86
N PRO A 194 -12.91 1.37 -10.18
CA PRO A 194 -13.33 2.77 -10.17
C PRO A 194 -13.26 3.39 -8.75
N ALA A 195 -12.99 4.70 -8.67
CA ALA A 195 -13.23 5.46 -7.44
C ALA A 195 -14.73 5.66 -7.18
N GLU A 196 -15.13 5.94 -5.93
CA GLU A 196 -16.54 6.16 -5.55
C GLU A 196 -17.28 7.17 -6.46
N LYS A 197 -16.60 8.27 -6.81
CA LYS A 197 -17.14 9.30 -7.71
C LYS A 197 -17.31 8.80 -9.14
N GLU A 198 -16.37 7.98 -9.62
CA GLU A 198 -16.38 7.43 -10.96
C GLU A 198 -17.45 6.34 -11.07
N ALA A 199 -17.51 5.42 -10.09
CA ALA A 199 -18.56 4.40 -10.01
C ALA A 199 -19.96 5.01 -10.03
N HIS A 200 -20.17 6.12 -9.31
CA HIS A 200 -21.43 6.88 -9.37
C HIS A 200 -21.69 7.50 -10.76
N GLY A 201 -20.65 8.01 -11.42
CA GLY A 201 -20.77 8.57 -12.77
C GLY A 201 -21.04 7.52 -13.86
N PHE A 202 -20.56 6.30 -13.67
CA PHE A 202 -20.75 5.19 -14.62
C PHE A 202 -22.06 4.44 -14.44
N ALA A 203 -22.56 4.34 -13.19
CA ALA A 203 -23.75 3.57 -12.90
C ALA A 203 -25.04 4.24 -13.45
N PRO A 204 -26.06 3.43 -13.81
CA PRO A 204 -27.37 3.95 -14.18
C PRO A 204 -27.98 4.86 -13.11
N ARG A 205 -28.75 5.87 -13.53
CA ARG A 205 -29.42 6.81 -12.61
C ARG A 205 -30.70 6.22 -12.05
N ASP A 206 -30.56 5.30 -11.10
CA ASP A 206 -31.68 4.52 -10.55
C ASP A 206 -32.23 5.10 -9.23
N GLY A 207 -32.25 6.43 -9.08
CA GLY A 207 -32.92 7.12 -7.97
C GLY A 207 -32.34 6.92 -6.57
N HIS A 208 -31.17 6.29 -6.42
CA HIS A 208 -30.51 6.13 -5.13
C HIS A 208 -29.80 7.43 -4.71
N PRO A 209 -30.04 7.96 -3.49
CA PRO A 209 -29.39 9.17 -3.03
C PRO A 209 -27.87 8.99 -3.01
N GLY A 210 -27.16 9.99 -3.54
CA GLY A 210 -25.72 9.91 -3.81
C GLY A 210 -24.88 9.74 -2.54
N GLY A 211 -23.89 8.85 -2.63
CA GLY A 211 -22.79 8.69 -1.68
C GLY A 211 -23.01 7.64 -0.59
N GLY A 212 -21.90 7.11 -0.06
CA GLY A 212 -21.92 6.16 1.05
C GLY A 212 -21.87 4.69 0.61
N LEU A 213 -21.69 3.80 1.59
CA LEU A 213 -21.42 2.37 1.35
C LEU A 213 -22.54 1.67 0.58
N ARG A 214 -23.80 2.00 0.88
CA ARG A 214 -24.98 1.44 0.18
C ARG A 214 -25.02 1.86 -1.29
N ALA A 215 -24.72 3.12 -1.59
CA ALA A 215 -24.67 3.60 -2.97
C ALA A 215 -23.50 2.95 -3.73
N ALA A 216 -22.31 2.90 -3.12
CA ALA A 216 -21.15 2.21 -3.70
C ALA A 216 -21.43 0.73 -3.99
N ALA A 217 -22.09 0.02 -3.07
CA ALA A 217 -22.53 -1.36 -3.26
C ALA A 217 -23.46 -1.52 -4.48
N HIS A 218 -24.48 -0.66 -4.58
CA HIS A 218 -25.44 -0.70 -5.66
C HIS A 218 -24.78 -0.38 -7.02
N HIS A 219 -23.95 0.66 -7.07
CA HIS A 219 -23.20 1.01 -8.27
C HIS A 219 -22.26 -0.12 -8.69
N ALA A 220 -21.51 -0.72 -7.76
CA ALA A 220 -20.61 -1.84 -8.07
C ALA A 220 -21.37 -3.04 -8.66
N ALA A 221 -22.51 -3.40 -8.06
CA ALA A 221 -23.37 -4.46 -8.55
C ALA A 221 -23.93 -4.19 -9.97
N ALA A 222 -24.39 -2.96 -10.23
CA ALA A 222 -24.85 -2.54 -11.56
C ALA A 222 -23.72 -2.65 -12.59
N LEU A 223 -22.53 -2.12 -12.27
CA LEU A 223 -21.38 -2.12 -13.16
C LEU A 223 -20.86 -3.52 -13.50
N VAL A 224 -20.90 -4.47 -12.56
CA VAL A 224 -20.59 -5.88 -12.84
C VAL A 224 -21.48 -6.41 -13.97
N ARG A 225 -22.79 -6.15 -13.88
CA ARG A 225 -23.78 -6.62 -14.88
C ARG A 225 -23.63 -5.89 -16.22
N ASP A 226 -23.56 -4.56 -16.17
CA ASP A 226 -23.60 -3.70 -17.36
C ASP A 226 -22.33 -3.87 -18.20
N TRP A 227 -21.16 -3.94 -17.56
CA TRP A 227 -19.89 -4.17 -18.26
C TRP A 227 -19.58 -5.65 -18.51
N ARG A 228 -20.36 -6.57 -17.92
CA ARG A 228 -20.15 -8.03 -18.02
C ARG A 228 -18.72 -8.42 -17.59
N VAL A 229 -18.29 -7.87 -16.47
CA VAL A 229 -16.97 -8.11 -15.87
C VAL A 229 -17.10 -9.06 -14.68
N ALA A 230 -16.02 -9.72 -14.28
CA ALA A 230 -16.09 -10.71 -13.20
C ALA A 230 -16.26 -10.05 -11.81
N ALA A 231 -15.64 -8.89 -11.59
CA ALA A 231 -15.74 -8.16 -10.35
C ALA A 231 -15.49 -6.65 -10.54
N VAL A 232 -16.10 -5.85 -9.68
CA VAL A 232 -15.85 -4.41 -9.55
C VAL A 232 -15.46 -4.12 -8.11
N THR A 233 -14.34 -3.41 -7.90
CA THR A 233 -13.95 -2.90 -6.60
C THR A 233 -13.98 -1.36 -6.61
N VAL A 234 -14.86 -0.79 -5.79
CA VAL A 234 -14.99 0.66 -5.66
C VAL A 234 -14.03 1.14 -4.58
N THR A 235 -13.07 1.98 -4.91
CA THR A 235 -12.18 2.58 -3.90
C THR A 235 -12.90 3.70 -3.14
N LEU A 236 -12.83 3.66 -1.80
CA LEU A 236 -13.60 4.51 -0.87
C LEU A 236 -12.72 5.44 -0.03
N GLY A 237 -11.49 5.72 -0.51
CA GLY A 237 -10.51 6.53 0.21
C GLY A 237 -10.10 5.90 1.53
N SER A 238 -10.18 6.67 2.63
CA SER A 238 -9.81 6.20 3.98
C SER A 238 -10.68 5.06 4.52
N ARG A 239 -11.80 4.73 3.86
CA ARG A 239 -12.65 3.57 4.22
C ARG A 239 -12.18 2.26 3.59
N GLY A 240 -11.16 2.29 2.73
CA GLY A 240 -10.66 1.11 2.01
C GLY A 240 -11.35 0.92 0.66
N ALA A 241 -11.77 -0.30 0.34
CA ALA A 241 -12.41 -0.65 -0.92
C ALA A 241 -13.61 -1.58 -0.74
N LEU A 242 -14.62 -1.42 -1.58
CA LEU A 242 -15.80 -2.29 -1.64
C LEU A 242 -15.74 -3.16 -2.90
N LEU A 243 -15.54 -4.46 -2.72
CA LEU A 243 -15.49 -5.46 -3.78
C LEU A 243 -16.87 -6.08 -4.00
N SER A 244 -17.31 -6.17 -5.25
CA SER A 244 -18.57 -6.80 -5.65
C SER A 244 -18.36 -7.75 -6.82
N TYR A 245 -19.01 -8.92 -6.74
CA TYR A 245 -19.17 -9.87 -7.84
C TYR A 245 -20.57 -9.82 -8.46
N GLY A 246 -21.35 -8.77 -8.17
CA GLY A 246 -22.71 -8.55 -8.66
C GLY A 246 -23.77 -8.56 -7.55
N GLU A 247 -23.58 -9.35 -6.50
CA GLU A 247 -24.43 -9.41 -5.31
C GLU A 247 -23.54 -9.55 -4.07
N HIS A 248 -24.04 -9.15 -2.88
CA HIS A 248 -23.36 -9.27 -1.58
C HIS A 248 -21.90 -8.76 -1.55
N PRO A 249 -21.68 -7.45 -1.51
CA PRO A 249 -20.33 -6.89 -1.57
C PRO A 249 -19.50 -7.19 -0.31
N LEU A 250 -18.19 -7.34 -0.50
CA LEU A 250 -17.19 -7.43 0.55
C LEU A 250 -16.55 -6.06 0.77
N LEU A 251 -16.61 -5.55 2.00
CA LEU A 251 -15.83 -4.38 2.40
C LEU A 251 -14.46 -4.81 2.89
N VAL A 252 -13.41 -4.26 2.27
CA VAL A 252 -12.02 -4.40 2.67
C VAL A 252 -11.57 -3.07 3.28
N PRO A 253 -11.52 -2.94 4.61
CA PRO A 253 -11.20 -1.68 5.27
C PRO A 253 -9.74 -1.29 5.09
N ALA A 254 -9.47 0.02 5.06
CA ALA A 254 -8.09 0.51 5.14
C ALA A 254 -7.50 0.22 6.53
N PRO A 255 -6.26 -0.31 6.64
CA PRO A 255 -5.63 -0.61 7.92
C PRO A 255 -5.49 0.61 8.84
N ALA A 256 -5.30 1.80 8.25
CA ALA A 256 -5.19 3.07 8.94
C ALA A 256 -5.66 4.22 8.06
N ALA A 257 -6.13 5.30 8.68
CA ALA A 257 -6.44 6.56 8.01
C ALA A 257 -5.26 7.52 8.14
N HIS A 258 -4.73 7.98 7.00
CA HIS A 258 -3.63 8.96 6.95
C HIS A 258 -4.08 10.23 6.23
N HIS A 259 -3.54 11.38 6.65
CA HIS A 259 -3.85 12.70 6.08
C HIS A 259 -2.85 13.15 4.99
N GLY A 260 -2.18 12.20 4.31
CA GLY A 260 -1.20 12.48 3.24
C GLY A 260 -1.82 12.80 1.87
N ASP A 261 -0.97 13.11 0.89
CA ASP A 261 -1.38 13.27 -0.51
C ASP A 261 -1.96 11.94 -1.04
N SER A 262 -3.26 11.93 -1.32
CA SER A 262 -3.96 10.76 -1.89
C SER A 262 -3.74 10.62 -3.40
N CYS A 263 -3.04 11.55 -4.03
CA CYS A 263 -2.75 11.49 -5.45
C CYS A 263 -1.91 10.24 -5.80
N GLY A 264 -2.40 9.45 -6.75
CA GLY A 264 -1.79 8.20 -7.19
C GLY A 264 -2.16 6.98 -6.35
N ALA A 265 -3.02 7.13 -5.34
CA ALA A 265 -3.47 5.99 -4.53
C ALA A 265 -4.27 4.97 -5.37
N GLY A 266 -5.07 5.44 -6.34
CA GLY A 266 -5.76 4.60 -7.32
C GLY A 266 -4.78 3.84 -8.22
N ASP A 267 -3.78 4.54 -8.77
CA ASP A 267 -2.72 3.92 -9.58
C ASP A 267 -1.96 2.84 -8.79
N ARG A 268 -1.60 3.13 -7.53
CA ARG A 268 -0.96 2.16 -6.63
C ARG A 268 -1.85 0.95 -6.38
N PHE A 269 -3.14 1.18 -6.13
CA PHE A 269 -4.13 0.12 -5.91
C PHE A 269 -4.23 -0.78 -7.15
N ALA A 270 -4.47 -0.21 -8.33
CA ALA A 270 -4.64 -0.95 -9.57
C ALA A 270 -3.38 -1.73 -9.96
N ALA A 271 -2.20 -1.11 -9.85
CA ALA A 271 -0.90 -1.77 -10.11
C ALA A 271 -0.66 -2.95 -9.16
N THR A 272 -0.93 -2.78 -7.86
CA THR A 272 -0.75 -3.84 -6.87
C THR A 272 -1.74 -4.98 -7.09
N ALA A 273 -3.01 -4.67 -7.32
CA ALA A 273 -4.05 -5.66 -7.60
C ALA A 273 -3.70 -6.48 -8.85
N ALA A 274 -3.25 -5.82 -9.92
CA ALA A 274 -2.85 -6.49 -11.15
C ALA A 274 -1.65 -7.41 -10.95
N GLY A 275 -0.65 -6.96 -10.18
CA GLY A 275 0.53 -7.76 -9.85
C GLY A 275 0.20 -9.00 -9.03
N LEU A 276 -0.61 -8.87 -7.98
CA LEU A 276 -1.04 -10.00 -7.14
C LEU A 276 -1.88 -11.01 -7.94
N LEU A 277 -2.81 -10.54 -8.78
CA LEU A 277 -3.58 -11.41 -9.67
C LEU A 277 -2.69 -12.13 -10.69
N ALA A 278 -1.64 -11.47 -11.20
CA ALA A 278 -0.66 -12.07 -12.10
C ALA A 278 0.15 -13.18 -11.44
N ASP A 279 0.41 -13.06 -10.13
CA ASP A 279 1.11 -14.05 -9.32
C ASP A 279 0.19 -15.18 -8.82
N GLY A 280 -1.09 -15.15 -9.18
CA GLY A 280 -2.05 -16.21 -8.90
C GLY A 280 -2.95 -16.00 -7.68
N ALA A 281 -2.91 -14.82 -7.05
CA ALA A 281 -3.79 -14.49 -5.93
C ALA A 281 -5.27 -14.54 -6.33
N LEU A 282 -6.13 -14.80 -5.35
CA LEU A 282 -7.58 -14.64 -5.48
C LEU A 282 -7.94 -13.14 -5.54
N VAL A 283 -9.09 -12.81 -6.11
CA VAL A 283 -9.51 -11.40 -6.26
C VAL A 283 -9.66 -10.70 -4.91
N GLY A 284 -10.18 -11.39 -3.88
CA GLY A 284 -10.25 -10.85 -2.51
C GLY A 284 -8.88 -10.52 -1.93
N GLU A 285 -7.92 -11.45 -2.04
CA GLU A 285 -6.53 -11.28 -1.56
C GLU A 285 -5.81 -10.15 -2.30
N ALA A 286 -6.01 -10.06 -3.62
CA ALA A 286 -5.45 -8.98 -4.43
C ALA A 286 -5.99 -7.61 -4.02
N VAL A 287 -7.29 -7.52 -3.72
CA VAL A 287 -7.91 -6.28 -3.21
C VAL A 287 -7.40 -5.93 -1.82
N GLU A 288 -7.27 -6.90 -0.91
CA GLU A 288 -6.70 -6.70 0.43
C GLU A 288 -5.26 -6.16 0.37
N GLY A 289 -4.40 -6.81 -0.41
CA GLY A 289 -3.03 -6.36 -0.63
C GLY A 289 -2.96 -4.98 -1.31
N ALA A 290 -3.87 -4.69 -2.25
CA ALA A 290 -3.95 -3.40 -2.91
C ALA A 290 -4.42 -2.27 -1.98
N VAL A 291 -5.37 -2.52 -1.08
CA VAL A 291 -5.76 -1.57 -0.02
C VAL A 291 -4.56 -1.28 0.88
N GLY A 292 -3.87 -2.32 1.37
CA GLY A 292 -2.69 -2.16 2.21
C GLY A 292 -1.59 -1.34 1.53
N ALA A 293 -1.28 -1.65 0.26
CA ALA A 293 -0.28 -0.95 -0.52
C ALA A 293 -0.65 0.52 -0.81
N ALA A 294 -1.92 0.81 -1.09
CA ALA A 294 -2.41 2.17 -1.29
C ALA A 294 -2.38 2.97 0.03
N THR A 295 -2.77 2.36 1.15
CA THR A 295 -2.67 2.99 2.49
C THR A 295 -1.22 3.34 2.83
N ALA A 296 -0.29 2.39 2.65
CA ALA A 296 1.14 2.62 2.89
C ALA A 296 1.71 3.70 1.96
N PHE A 297 1.28 3.74 0.71
CA PHE A 297 1.68 4.76 -0.26
C PHE A 297 1.22 6.16 0.17
N VAL A 298 -0.03 6.32 0.60
CA VAL A 298 -0.54 7.61 1.12
C VAL A 298 0.16 8.00 2.42
N ALA A 299 0.43 7.04 3.31
CA ALA A 299 1.19 7.26 4.54
C ALA A 299 2.59 7.79 4.28
N ALA A 300 3.23 7.29 3.21
CA ALA A 300 4.56 7.73 2.79
C ALA A 300 4.57 9.10 2.08
N GLY A 301 3.42 9.76 1.88
CA GLY A 301 3.31 11.05 1.17
C GLY A 301 2.87 10.93 -0.30
N GLY A 302 2.39 9.75 -0.71
CA GLY A 302 1.79 9.50 -2.02
C GLY A 302 2.74 9.73 -3.18
N ALA A 303 2.20 10.11 -4.33
CA ALA A 303 3.00 10.39 -5.52
C ALA A 303 3.98 11.56 -5.30
N GLY A 304 3.75 12.40 -4.29
CA GLY A 304 4.63 13.52 -3.93
C GLY A 304 5.88 13.09 -3.16
N ALA A 305 5.98 11.85 -2.68
CA ALA A 305 7.15 11.37 -1.95
C ALA A 305 8.12 10.51 -2.80
N LEU A 306 7.77 10.23 -4.06
CA LEU A 306 8.60 9.40 -4.94
C LEU A 306 9.92 10.10 -5.30
N PRO A 307 11.11 9.57 -4.95
CA PRO A 307 12.39 10.25 -5.10
C PRO A 307 12.58 10.85 -6.51
N PRO A 308 13.26 12.01 -6.62
CA PRO A 308 13.52 12.66 -7.90
C PRO A 308 14.34 11.75 -8.83
N ALA A 309 14.15 11.95 -10.14
CA ALA A 309 14.84 11.19 -11.18
C ALA A 309 16.37 11.29 -11.03
N GLY A 310 17.04 10.15 -10.91
CA GLY A 310 18.51 10.06 -10.78
C GLY A 310 18.99 9.03 -9.77
N ASP A 311 18.17 8.72 -8.76
CA ASP A 311 18.38 7.53 -7.95
C ASP A 311 17.94 6.33 -8.81
N GLY A 312 18.92 5.62 -9.40
CA GLY A 312 18.68 4.34 -10.08
C GLY A 312 18.01 3.32 -9.15
N PRO A 313 17.77 2.07 -9.60
CA PRO A 313 17.24 1.02 -8.75
C PRO A 313 18.14 0.84 -7.53
N ARG A 314 17.80 1.52 -6.44
CA ARG A 314 18.26 1.17 -5.12
C ARG A 314 17.59 -0.17 -4.83
N ASP A 315 18.36 -1.09 -4.26
CA ASP A 315 17.86 -2.25 -3.52
C ASP A 315 17.02 -1.75 -2.33
N ALA A 316 15.93 -1.04 -2.60
CA ALA A 316 14.87 -0.79 -1.68
C ALA A 316 14.09 -2.10 -1.68
N ALA A 317 14.52 -3.01 -0.80
CA ALA A 317 13.66 -4.06 -0.32
C ALA A 317 12.27 -3.45 -0.02
N PRO A 318 11.18 -4.17 -0.33
CA PRO A 318 9.84 -3.67 -0.05
C PRO A 318 9.74 -3.21 1.41
N PRO A 319 8.91 -2.20 1.72
CA PRO A 319 8.66 -1.80 3.11
C PRO A 319 7.76 -2.84 3.78
N ASP A 320 8.27 -4.05 3.93
CA ASP A 320 7.84 -5.03 4.93
C ASP A 320 8.99 -5.12 5.92
N THR A 321 8.97 -4.27 6.93
CA THR A 321 9.70 -4.60 8.16
C THR A 321 8.68 -4.73 9.26
N ASP A 322 7.99 -5.88 9.21
CA ASP A 322 7.46 -6.57 10.40
C ASP A 322 8.55 -6.85 11.45
N ASP A 323 9.82 -6.60 11.11
CA ASP A 323 10.97 -6.66 11.99
C ASP A 323 10.98 -5.48 12.99
N PRO A 324 10.73 -5.74 14.29
CA PRO A 324 10.75 -4.71 15.33
C PRO A 324 12.11 -4.01 15.46
N HIS A 325 13.22 -4.68 15.14
CA HIS A 325 14.55 -4.09 15.26
C HIS A 325 14.81 -3.06 14.14
N ALA A 326 14.45 -3.38 12.90
CA ALA A 326 14.52 -2.45 11.78
C ALA A 326 13.61 -1.24 11.98
N LEU A 327 12.38 -1.44 12.48
CA LEU A 327 11.48 -0.34 12.83
C LEU A 327 12.12 0.59 13.88
N ALA A 328 12.63 0.04 14.98
CA ALA A 328 13.21 0.81 16.05
C ALA A 328 14.49 1.56 15.59
N ALA A 329 15.33 0.93 14.78
CA ALA A 329 16.51 1.57 14.18
C ALA A 329 16.12 2.77 13.29
N ARG A 330 15.08 2.63 12.47
CA ARG A 330 14.57 3.70 11.61
C ARG A 330 14.02 4.89 12.39
N ILE A 331 13.20 4.65 13.40
CA ILE A 331 12.62 5.71 14.25
C ILE A 331 13.73 6.47 14.98
N ARG A 332 14.73 5.77 15.52
CA ARG A 332 15.89 6.40 16.15
C ARG A 332 16.75 7.22 15.19
N ALA A 333 16.94 6.75 13.95
CA ALA A 333 17.65 7.51 12.93
C ALA A 333 16.95 8.85 12.57
N GLN A 334 15.65 8.95 12.87
CA GLN A 334 14.85 10.16 12.72
C GLN A 334 14.71 10.95 14.03
N HIS A 335 15.48 10.60 15.07
CA HIS A 335 15.39 11.19 16.41
C HIS A 335 14.01 11.03 17.07
N GLY A 336 13.23 10.03 16.66
CA GLY A 336 11.93 9.69 17.27
C GLY A 336 12.06 8.76 18.47
N THR A 337 10.96 8.65 19.22
CA THR A 337 10.83 7.89 20.47
C THR A 337 10.26 6.49 20.21
N VAL A 338 11.00 5.45 20.60
CA VAL A 338 10.58 4.04 20.51
C VAL A 338 9.95 3.60 21.82
N VAL A 339 8.65 3.29 21.79
CA VAL A 339 7.93 2.71 22.93
C VAL A 339 7.85 1.21 22.77
N ALA A 340 8.08 0.47 23.86
CA ALA A 340 7.81 -0.96 23.93
C ALA A 340 6.83 -1.28 25.06
N ALA A 341 5.94 -2.25 24.86
CA ALA A 341 5.01 -2.72 25.89
C ALA A 341 4.98 -4.26 25.94
N GLY A 342 4.99 -4.84 27.15
CA GLY A 342 5.12 -6.28 27.34
C GLY A 342 3.86 -6.96 27.87
N GLY A 343 3.61 -8.18 27.41
CA GLY A 343 2.57 -9.02 27.99
C GLY A 343 2.39 -10.38 27.32
N CYS A 344 1.67 -11.28 27.98
CA CYS A 344 1.31 -12.56 27.38
C CYS A 344 0.18 -12.40 26.34
N PHE A 345 -0.71 -11.41 26.53
CA PHE A 345 -1.87 -11.13 25.68
C PHE A 345 -2.69 -12.37 25.29
N ASP A 346 -2.80 -13.31 26.22
CA ASP A 346 -3.42 -14.61 25.97
C ASP A 346 -4.92 -14.46 25.67
N LEU A 347 -5.66 -13.86 26.60
CA LEU A 347 -7.01 -13.38 26.34
C LEU A 347 -7.00 -11.85 26.35
N LEU A 348 -6.98 -11.26 25.15
CA LEU A 348 -7.04 -9.82 24.98
C LEU A 348 -8.41 -9.28 25.41
N HIS A 349 -8.43 -8.13 26.08
CA HIS A 349 -9.66 -7.43 26.47
C HIS A 349 -9.45 -5.92 26.35
N ALA A 350 -10.53 -5.15 26.51
CA ALA A 350 -10.52 -3.70 26.39
C ALA A 350 -9.47 -2.99 27.28
N GLY A 351 -9.08 -3.60 28.40
CA GLY A 351 -8.02 -3.09 29.28
C GLY A 351 -6.65 -3.12 28.61
N HIS A 352 -6.27 -4.25 27.98
CA HIS A 352 -5.06 -4.34 27.17
C HIS A 352 -5.08 -3.37 25.99
N VAL A 353 -6.22 -3.22 25.32
CA VAL A 353 -6.36 -2.27 24.21
C VAL A 353 -6.14 -0.83 24.69
N GLY A 354 -6.77 -0.43 25.79
CA GLY A 354 -6.58 0.90 26.38
C GLY A 354 -5.14 1.15 26.82
N LEU A 355 -4.47 0.14 27.41
CA LEU A 355 -3.06 0.20 27.78
C LEU A 355 -2.16 0.41 26.56
N LEU A 356 -2.33 -0.39 25.50
CA LEU A 356 -1.53 -0.30 24.28
C LEU A 356 -1.77 1.03 23.55
N GLN A 357 -3.01 1.52 23.51
CA GLN A 357 -3.32 2.84 22.98
C GLN A 357 -2.67 3.96 23.78
N ALA A 358 -2.61 3.84 25.11
CA ALA A 358 -1.94 4.79 25.96
C ALA A 358 -0.41 4.74 25.78
N ALA A 359 0.16 3.54 25.68
CA ALA A 359 1.58 3.32 25.38
C ALA A 359 1.97 3.98 24.05
N ARG A 360 1.17 3.78 23.00
CA ARG A 360 1.42 4.35 21.67
C ARG A 360 1.49 5.88 21.66
N ARG A 361 0.82 6.56 22.60
CA ARG A 361 0.85 8.03 22.72
C ARG A 361 2.11 8.58 23.37
N LEU A 362 2.95 7.72 23.95
CA LEU A 362 4.20 8.13 24.61
C LEU A 362 5.36 8.30 23.64
N GLY A 363 5.21 7.92 22.37
CA GLY A 363 6.27 8.06 21.38
C GLY A 363 5.80 7.89 19.94
N ASP A 364 6.76 7.74 19.05
CA ASP A 364 6.56 7.75 17.60
C ASP A 364 6.24 6.36 17.04
N CYS A 365 6.58 5.29 17.76
CA CYS A 365 6.12 3.93 17.48
C CYS A 365 5.90 3.10 18.76
N LEU A 366 5.12 2.02 18.64
CA LEU A 366 4.91 1.01 19.67
C LEU A 366 5.30 -0.39 19.16
N VAL A 367 6.26 -1.01 19.84
CA VAL A 367 6.63 -2.42 19.70
C VAL A 367 6.01 -3.22 20.83
N VAL A 368 5.13 -4.18 20.52
CA VAL A 368 4.54 -5.05 21.53
C VAL A 368 5.36 -6.32 21.69
N CYS A 369 5.93 -6.51 22.87
CA CYS A 369 6.71 -7.69 23.25
C CYS A 369 5.79 -8.79 23.81
N VAL A 370 5.71 -9.92 23.11
CA VAL A 370 4.83 -11.06 23.38
C VAL A 370 5.62 -12.28 23.83
N ASN A 371 5.18 -12.89 24.93
CA ASN A 371 5.69 -14.20 25.37
C ASN A 371 5.29 -15.30 24.38
N SER A 372 6.19 -16.22 24.06
CA SER A 372 5.86 -17.44 23.32
C SER A 372 4.95 -18.39 24.10
N ASP A 373 4.45 -19.43 23.44
CA ASP A 373 3.57 -20.41 24.08
C ASP A 373 4.27 -21.15 25.23
N ALA A 374 5.54 -21.54 25.02
CA ALA A 374 6.35 -22.16 26.06
C ALA A 374 6.59 -21.23 27.26
N SER A 375 6.84 -19.94 27.02
CA SER A 375 7.00 -18.94 28.07
C SER A 375 5.71 -18.75 28.88
N VAL A 376 4.55 -18.68 28.21
CA VAL A 376 3.25 -18.54 28.89
C VAL A 376 2.92 -19.78 29.72
N GLN A 377 3.18 -20.98 29.19
CA GLN A 377 2.91 -22.24 29.89
C GLN A 377 3.75 -22.36 31.18
N ARG A 378 5.05 -22.01 31.14
CA ARG A 378 5.90 -22.01 32.36
C ARG A 378 5.39 -21.02 33.41
N ARG A 379 4.90 -19.85 32.99
CA ARG A 379 4.46 -18.78 33.90
C ARG A 379 3.05 -18.96 34.45
N LYS A 380 2.14 -19.55 33.69
CA LYS A 380 0.71 -19.62 34.02
C LYS A 380 0.17 -21.04 34.26
N GLY A 381 0.97 -22.07 33.99
CA GLY A 381 0.63 -23.46 34.25
C GLY A 381 -0.07 -24.17 33.09
N GLU A 382 -0.50 -25.40 33.36
CA GLU A 382 -1.15 -26.28 32.39
C GLU A 382 -2.48 -25.69 31.88
N GLY A 383 -2.74 -25.82 30.57
CA GLY A 383 -3.92 -25.23 29.91
C GLY A 383 -3.76 -23.76 29.47
N ARG A 384 -2.55 -23.20 29.55
CA ARG A 384 -2.21 -21.85 29.05
C ARG A 384 -0.97 -21.91 28.14
N PRO A 385 -0.90 -21.10 27.07
CA PRO A 385 -1.91 -20.14 26.64
C PRO A 385 -3.16 -20.82 26.04
N VAL A 386 -4.30 -20.12 26.10
CA VAL A 386 -5.54 -20.53 25.43
C VAL A 386 -5.46 -20.26 23.94
N ASN A 387 -4.90 -19.10 23.57
CA ASN A 387 -4.68 -18.72 22.17
C ASN A 387 -3.20 -18.97 21.79
N PRO A 388 -2.92 -19.73 20.72
CA PRO A 388 -1.55 -19.98 20.29
C PRO A 388 -0.86 -18.68 19.87
N LEU A 389 0.48 -18.67 19.90
CA LEU A 389 1.30 -17.49 19.62
C LEU A 389 0.93 -16.81 18.31
N ALA A 390 0.71 -17.59 17.25
CA ALA A 390 0.35 -17.08 15.93
C ALA A 390 -0.92 -16.21 15.97
N ASP A 391 -1.94 -16.64 16.72
CA ASP A 391 -3.21 -15.92 16.84
C ASP A 391 -3.04 -14.66 17.70
N ARG A 392 -2.28 -14.75 18.79
CA ARG A 392 -1.99 -13.60 19.65
C ARG A 392 -1.24 -12.50 18.89
N VAL A 393 -0.21 -12.89 18.12
CA VAL A 393 0.55 -11.97 17.25
C VAL A 393 -0.39 -11.35 16.20
N ARG A 394 -1.22 -12.15 15.53
CA ARG A 394 -2.17 -11.65 14.52
C ARG A 394 -3.14 -10.63 15.10
N VAL A 395 -3.72 -10.91 16.26
CA VAL A 395 -4.67 -10.00 16.93
C VAL A 395 -3.98 -8.70 17.35
N LEU A 396 -2.76 -8.78 17.90
CA LEU A 396 -2.01 -7.58 18.31
C LEU A 396 -1.62 -6.71 17.12
N ARG A 397 -1.18 -7.31 16.01
CA ARG A 397 -0.87 -6.58 14.76
C ARG A 397 -2.09 -5.91 14.15
N ALA A 398 -3.29 -6.43 14.40
CA ALA A 398 -4.53 -5.82 13.93
C ALA A 398 -4.93 -4.57 14.74
N LEU A 399 -4.29 -4.30 15.88
CA LEU A 399 -4.56 -3.09 16.66
C LEU A 399 -3.84 -1.90 16.02
N ALA A 400 -4.60 -0.88 15.63
CA ALA A 400 -4.07 0.32 14.96
C ALA A 400 -3.01 1.10 15.75
N CYS A 401 -2.84 0.80 17.04
CA CYS A 401 -1.85 1.41 17.92
C CYS A 401 -0.54 0.61 18.03
N VAL A 402 -0.43 -0.54 17.36
CA VAL A 402 0.74 -1.43 17.41
C VAL A 402 1.48 -1.37 16.08
N ASP A 403 2.73 -0.91 16.09
CA ASP A 403 3.53 -0.74 14.88
C ASP A 403 4.40 -1.97 14.57
N ALA A 404 4.80 -2.74 15.59
CA ALA A 404 5.45 -4.05 15.42
C ALA A 404 5.18 -4.98 16.61
N VAL A 405 5.37 -6.28 16.40
CA VAL A 405 5.30 -7.29 17.47
C VAL A 405 6.63 -8.04 17.53
N ALA A 406 7.22 -8.08 18.72
CA ALA A 406 8.43 -8.82 19.02
C ALA A 406 8.09 -10.03 19.89
N VAL A 407 8.59 -11.22 19.56
CA VAL A 407 8.34 -12.44 20.34
C VAL A 407 9.59 -12.81 21.15
N PHE A 408 9.39 -13.23 22.40
CA PHE A 408 10.47 -13.76 23.23
C PHE A 408 10.05 -15.05 23.95
N ASP A 409 11.00 -15.95 24.14
CA ASP A 409 10.81 -17.27 24.74
C ASP A 409 11.16 -17.31 26.23
N GLU A 410 11.93 -16.34 26.70
CA GLU A 410 12.45 -16.23 28.05
C GLU A 410 11.35 -15.93 29.08
N ASP A 411 11.63 -16.13 30.37
CA ASP A 411 10.68 -15.86 31.45
C ASP A 411 10.47 -14.35 31.68
N THR A 412 11.50 -13.57 31.35
CA THR A 412 11.59 -12.13 31.51
C THR A 412 12.15 -11.48 30.23
N PRO A 413 11.78 -10.23 29.91
CA PRO A 413 12.04 -9.65 28.58
C PRO A 413 13.40 -8.95 28.44
N GLU A 414 14.30 -9.00 29.43
CA GLU A 414 15.53 -8.20 29.50
C GLU A 414 16.43 -8.37 28.29
N ARG A 415 16.60 -9.60 27.80
CA ARG A 415 17.41 -9.84 26.60
C ARG A 415 16.82 -9.16 25.38
N LEU A 416 15.51 -9.34 25.15
CA LEU A 416 14.81 -8.67 24.06
C LEU A 416 14.88 -7.14 24.19
N LEU A 417 14.75 -6.61 25.41
CA LEU A 417 14.86 -5.18 25.68
C LEU A 417 16.28 -4.65 25.48
N GLY A 418 17.31 -5.43 25.83
CA GLY A 418 18.71 -5.08 25.60
C GLY A 418 19.06 -5.02 24.11
N ASP A 419 18.44 -5.88 23.30
CA ASP A 419 18.58 -5.89 21.84
C ASP A 419 17.75 -4.78 21.17
N LEU A 420 16.54 -4.53 21.65
CA LEU A 420 15.61 -3.54 21.09
C LEU A 420 15.95 -2.10 21.54
N ARG A 421 16.49 -1.93 22.75
CA ARG A 421 16.82 -0.67 23.43
C ARG A 421 15.73 0.41 23.35
N PRO A 422 14.47 0.14 23.76
CA PRO A 422 13.41 1.14 23.68
C PRO A 422 13.70 2.33 24.61
N ASP A 423 13.19 3.51 24.23
CA ASP A 423 13.27 4.74 25.04
C ASP A 423 12.27 4.68 26.20
N VAL A 424 11.11 4.05 25.97
CA VAL A 424 10.05 3.88 26.97
C VAL A 424 9.59 2.43 27.03
N TRP A 425 9.60 1.83 28.21
CA TRP A 425 9.02 0.52 28.48
C TRP A 425 7.75 0.65 29.31
N VAL A 426 6.62 0.25 28.74
CA VAL A 426 5.30 0.36 29.37
C VAL A 426 4.89 -0.95 30.01
N LYS A 427 4.47 -0.87 31.27
CA LYS A 427 3.70 -1.93 31.95
C LYS A 427 2.35 -1.42 32.44
N GLY A 428 1.38 -2.34 32.53
CA GLY A 428 0.05 -2.04 33.05
C GLY A 428 0.01 -1.87 34.57
N GLY A 429 -1.02 -1.20 35.07
CA GLY A 429 -1.15 -0.73 36.47
C GLY A 429 -1.19 -1.80 37.56
N ASP A 430 -1.26 -3.10 37.22
CA ASP A 430 -1.19 -4.21 38.17
C ASP A 430 0.17 -4.28 38.93
N TYR A 431 1.16 -3.52 38.46
CA TYR A 431 2.50 -3.40 39.06
C TYR A 431 2.71 -2.12 39.87
N ALA A 432 1.65 -1.36 40.18
CA ALA A 432 1.76 -0.19 41.05
C ALA A 432 2.28 -0.60 42.44
N GLY A 433 3.56 -0.29 42.73
CA GLY A 433 4.26 -0.66 43.96
C GLY A 433 5.14 -1.92 43.87
N ALA A 434 5.30 -2.53 42.69
CA ALA A 434 6.24 -3.62 42.46
C ALA A 434 7.59 -3.09 41.92
N ASP A 435 8.70 -3.68 42.36
CA ASP A 435 10.00 -3.45 41.72
C ASP A 435 9.93 -3.91 40.27
N LEU A 436 10.30 -3.01 39.35
CA LEU A 436 10.42 -3.31 37.92
C LEU A 436 11.88 -3.67 37.63
N PRO A 437 12.25 -4.97 37.58
CA PRO A 437 13.64 -5.38 37.35
C PRO A 437 14.19 -4.84 36.02
N GLU A 438 13.33 -4.62 35.03
CA GLU A 438 13.73 -4.05 33.74
C GLU A 438 14.12 -2.56 33.82
N ALA A 439 13.75 -1.84 34.88
CA ALA A 439 14.05 -0.43 35.03
C ALA A 439 15.56 -0.17 35.13
N ALA A 440 16.31 -1.02 35.85
CA ALA A 440 17.76 -0.90 35.97
C ALA A 440 18.45 -1.08 34.62
N LEU A 441 17.97 -2.02 33.82
CA LEU A 441 18.47 -2.28 32.48
C LEU A 441 18.24 -1.08 31.55
N LEU A 442 17.03 -0.52 31.54
CA LEU A 442 16.69 0.64 30.70
C LEU A 442 17.58 1.87 30.99
N GLN A 443 17.98 2.07 32.24
CA GLN A 443 18.84 3.19 32.64
C GLN A 443 20.23 3.15 31.98
N GLU A 444 20.73 1.97 31.59
CA GLU A 444 22.05 1.84 30.94
C GLU A 444 22.14 2.61 29.61
N TRP A 445 21.01 2.87 28.96
CA TRP A 445 20.92 3.68 27.74
C TRP A 445 20.00 4.90 27.87
N GLY A 446 19.63 5.27 29.09
CA GLY A 446 18.76 6.43 29.37
C GLY A 446 17.28 6.22 29.10
N GLY A 447 16.83 4.97 28.93
CA GLY A 447 15.42 4.62 28.80
C GLY A 447 14.65 4.68 30.11
N GLN A 448 13.32 4.71 30.03
CA GLN A 448 12.43 4.84 31.18
C GLN A 448 11.36 3.74 31.23
N ALA A 449 11.12 3.20 32.42
CA ALA A 449 9.95 2.35 32.66
C ALA A 449 8.76 3.23 33.10
N VAL A 450 7.62 3.08 32.44
CA VAL A 450 6.39 3.85 32.70
C VAL A 450 5.26 2.88 33.04
N LEU A 451 4.59 3.15 34.16
CA LEU A 451 3.37 2.45 34.54
C LEU A 451 2.16 3.24 34.07
N LEU A 452 1.27 2.58 33.32
CA LEU A 452 0.00 3.17 32.89
C LEU A 452 -1.17 2.45 33.57
N PRO A 453 -2.18 3.19 34.05
CA PRO A 453 -3.32 2.59 34.73
C PRO A 453 -4.10 1.65 33.79
N TYR A 454 -4.56 0.52 34.30
CA TYR A 454 -5.57 -0.26 33.60
C TYR A 454 -6.93 0.44 33.71
N LEU A 455 -7.78 0.26 32.69
CA LEU A 455 -9.21 0.50 32.85
C LEU A 455 -9.78 -0.57 33.81
N ASP A 456 -10.45 -0.14 34.87
CA ASP A 456 -10.91 -0.98 35.99
C ASP A 456 -11.67 -2.27 35.57
N GLY A 457 -11.41 -3.36 36.31
CA GLY A 457 -12.33 -4.48 36.48
C GLY A 457 -12.25 -5.67 35.51
N ARG A 458 -11.15 -5.88 34.78
CA ARG A 458 -11.04 -7.02 33.83
C ARG A 458 -9.65 -7.66 33.85
N SER A 459 -9.56 -8.88 34.39
CA SER A 459 -8.38 -9.77 34.26
C SER A 459 -8.71 -10.95 33.36
N SER A 460 -7.76 -11.40 32.54
CA SER A 460 -7.90 -12.61 31.72
C SER A 460 -8.24 -13.86 32.56
N THR A 461 -7.85 -13.90 33.84
CA THR A 461 -8.19 -15.00 34.77
C THR A 461 -9.66 -14.92 35.19
N ALA A 462 -10.14 -13.73 35.56
CA ALA A 462 -11.55 -13.51 35.92
C ALA A 462 -12.51 -13.73 34.74
N LEU A 463 -12.07 -13.50 33.50
CA LEU A 463 -12.83 -13.83 32.29
C LEU A 463 -13.00 -15.34 32.11
N MET A 464 -11.98 -16.14 32.42
CA MET A 464 -12.07 -17.61 32.35
C MET A 464 -12.91 -18.18 33.48
N GLU A 465 -12.77 -17.66 34.70
CA GLU A 465 -13.60 -18.06 35.86
C GLU A 465 -15.09 -17.80 35.57
N ARG A 466 -15.45 -16.63 35.05
CA ARG A 466 -16.82 -16.32 34.62
C ARG A 466 -17.32 -17.20 33.47
N ALA A 467 -16.45 -17.55 32.53
CA ALA A 467 -16.81 -18.46 31.43
C ALA A 467 -17.04 -19.90 31.94
N ALA A 468 -16.30 -20.34 32.96
CA ALA A 468 -16.49 -21.64 33.60
C ALA A 468 -17.73 -21.69 34.51
N GLU A 469 -18.12 -20.58 35.14
CA GLU A 469 -19.33 -20.46 35.95
C GLU A 469 -20.63 -20.45 35.13
N GLY A 470 -20.59 -19.94 33.88
CA GLY A 470 -21.75 -19.88 32.97
C GLY A 470 -22.17 -21.22 32.34
N VAL A 471 -21.51 -22.34 32.69
CA VAL A 471 -21.80 -23.70 32.17
C VAL A 471 -22.50 -24.58 33.24
N ARG A 472 -23.10 -23.99 34.28
CA ARG A 472 -23.92 -24.72 35.26
C ARG A 472 -25.41 -24.46 35.12
#